data_AF-F5XT54-F1
#
_entry.id   AF-F5XT54-F1
#
_cell.length_a   1.000
_cell.length_b   1.000
_cell.length_c   1.000
_cell.angle_alpha   90.00
_cell.angle_beta   90.00
_cell.angle_gamma   90.00
#
_symmetry.space_group_name_H-M   'P 1'
#
loop_
_entity.id
_entity.type
_entity.pdbx_description
1 polymer ?
#
loop_
_entity_poly.entity_id
_entity_poly.type
_entity_poly.pdbx_seq_one_letter_code
_entity_poly.pdbx_strand_id
1 'polypeptide(L)'
;MPDYGHKLTFGAFPAPTSSDPRRSVTLAKQAEQVGLDLIAFQDHPYLPQFLDTWTLLSCVAAATTRIRLAPCVLNLPLRPPAVLARAGASLDLLSGGRLDLGLGAGAAVFRDEIEGMGAPHQTPAESVDALAEAIAILRELWDTSTGTPVTHTGARYQVNGQRGPAPAHRVEIWLGAYQPRMLRLTGRAADGWLPSSSYLPPEGLGAAQAQITGRLTSRDAAPGRYAGSTTSPGRSVRAVPDFSAGPSSSGSANSAS
;
A
#
# COMPACT_ATOMS: atom_id res chain seq x y z
N MET A 1 5.40 9.08 23.51
CA MET A 1 5.31 7.92 22.62
C MET A 1 6.73 7.63 22.13
N PRO A 2 7.34 6.47 22.44
CA PRO A 2 8.71 6.22 22.03
C PRO A 2 8.70 5.96 20.52
N ASP A 3 9.43 6.78 19.79
CA ASP A 3 9.63 6.69 18.34
C ASP A 3 10.51 5.49 17.92
N TYR A 4 10.90 4.64 18.88
CA TYR A 4 11.84 3.52 18.71
C TYR A 4 13.15 3.93 17.99
N GLY A 5 13.53 5.21 18.08
CA GLY A 5 14.69 5.77 17.39
C GLY A 5 14.46 6.10 15.90
N HIS A 6 13.23 6.04 15.41
CA HIS A 6 12.89 6.37 14.03
C HIS A 6 12.36 7.80 13.88
N LYS A 7 12.76 8.47 12.80
CA LYS A 7 12.19 9.77 12.44
C LYS A 7 10.71 9.59 12.10
N LEU A 8 9.83 10.26 12.85
CA LEU A 8 8.40 10.36 12.53
C LEU A 8 8.23 11.08 11.18
N THR A 9 7.37 10.52 10.33
CA THR A 9 6.97 11.14 9.07
C THR A 9 5.47 11.44 9.08
N PHE A 10 5.12 12.53 8.41
CA PHE A 10 3.73 12.99 8.27
C PHE A 10 3.36 13.08 6.80
N GLY A 11 2.15 12.64 6.46
CA GLY A 11 1.69 12.64 5.07
C GLY A 11 0.22 13.02 4.92
N ALA A 12 -0.16 13.32 3.68
CA ALA A 12 -1.52 13.59 3.28
C ALA A 12 -2.08 12.43 2.44
N PHE A 13 -3.39 12.21 2.56
CA PHE A 13 -4.11 11.14 1.87
C PHE A 13 -5.43 11.64 1.28
N PRO A 14 -5.38 12.49 0.24
CA PRO A 14 -6.59 12.99 -0.40
C PRO A 14 -7.24 11.91 -1.28
N ALA A 15 -8.57 11.98 -1.40
CA ALA A 15 -9.29 11.16 -2.36
C ALA A 15 -8.90 11.52 -3.81
N PRO A 16 -8.61 10.53 -4.69
CA PRO A 16 -8.20 10.77 -6.07
C PRO A 16 -9.40 11.02 -6.98
N THR A 17 -10.28 11.97 -6.65
CA THR A 17 -11.56 12.16 -7.35
C THR A 17 -11.38 12.64 -8.80
N SER A 18 -12.16 12.07 -9.73
CA SER A 18 -12.15 12.42 -11.16
C SER A 18 -12.98 13.66 -11.50
N SER A 19 -13.89 14.10 -10.61
CA SER A 19 -14.71 15.30 -10.79
C SER A 19 -13.90 16.61 -10.77
N ASP A 20 -12.75 16.61 -10.11
CA ASP A 20 -11.75 17.68 -10.13
C ASP A 20 -10.34 17.06 -10.23
N PRO A 21 -9.94 16.63 -11.43
CA PRO A 21 -8.76 15.77 -11.58
C PRO A 21 -7.43 16.49 -11.29
N ARG A 22 -7.43 17.83 -11.31
CA ARG A 22 -6.24 18.64 -10.98
C ARG A 22 -6.09 18.87 -9.47
N ARG A 23 -7.15 18.68 -8.69
CA ARG A 23 -7.13 18.90 -7.24
C ARG A 23 -6.07 18.06 -6.55
N SER A 24 -5.98 16.78 -6.87
CA SER A 24 -5.01 15.86 -6.29
C SER A 24 -3.56 16.31 -6.49
N VAL A 25 -3.23 16.78 -7.70
CA VAL A 25 -1.89 17.32 -8.01
C VAL A 25 -1.64 18.63 -7.26
N THR A 26 -2.65 19.49 -7.18
CA THR A 26 -2.56 20.76 -6.44
C THR A 26 -2.34 20.52 -4.95
N LEU A 27 -3.08 19.59 -4.34
CA LEU A 27 -2.92 19.20 -2.95
C LEU A 27 -1.56 18.56 -2.69
N ALA A 28 -1.03 17.76 -3.62
CA ALA A 28 0.32 17.20 -3.49
C ALA A 28 1.41 18.29 -3.46
N LYS A 29 1.29 19.32 -4.32
CA LYS A 29 2.20 20.48 -4.30
C LYS A 29 2.08 21.26 -2.99
N GLN A 30 0.87 21.47 -2.49
CA GLN A 30 0.64 22.15 -1.22
C GLN A 30 1.18 21.35 -0.04
N ALA A 31 0.97 20.04 -0.01
CA ALA A 31 1.52 19.13 0.98
C ALA A 31 3.06 19.22 1.02
N GLU A 32 3.71 19.26 -0.13
CA GLU A 32 5.16 19.45 -0.23
C GLU A 32 5.61 20.81 0.33
N GLN A 33 4.91 21.90 -0.04
CA GLN A 33 5.21 23.27 0.38
C GLN A 33 5.10 23.46 1.90
N VAL A 34 4.13 22.82 2.55
CA VAL A 34 3.98 22.87 4.01
C VAL A 34 4.88 21.88 4.75
N GLY A 35 5.73 21.14 4.03
CA GLY A 35 6.75 20.30 4.62
C GLY A 35 6.33 18.85 4.92
N LEU A 36 5.21 18.35 4.39
CA LEU A 36 4.84 16.94 4.55
C LEU A 36 5.84 16.02 3.85
N ASP A 37 6.04 14.83 4.39
CA ASP A 37 7.01 13.84 3.90
C ASP A 37 6.43 12.93 2.82
N LEU A 38 5.11 12.69 2.83
CA LEU A 38 4.44 11.69 2.01
C LEU A 38 3.10 12.21 1.46
N ILE A 39 2.79 11.88 0.22
CA ILE A 39 1.45 11.97 -0.36
C ILE A 39 1.03 10.58 -0.82
N ALA A 40 -0.20 10.19 -0.49
CA ALA A 40 -0.73 8.88 -0.85
C ALA A 40 -2.15 8.94 -1.44
N PHE A 41 -2.48 7.96 -2.29
CA PHE A 41 -3.78 7.87 -2.95
C PHE A 41 -4.30 6.42 -2.97
N GLN A 42 -5.63 6.26 -2.92
CA GLN A 42 -6.30 4.95 -2.96
C GLN A 42 -6.42 4.41 -4.38
N ASP A 43 -6.08 3.14 -4.58
CA ASP A 43 -6.21 2.48 -5.89
C ASP A 43 -7.50 1.65 -5.96
N HIS A 44 -8.58 2.29 -6.43
CA HIS A 44 -9.84 1.64 -6.77
C HIS A 44 -10.18 1.90 -8.24
N PRO A 45 -9.47 1.29 -9.21
CA PRO A 45 -9.67 1.55 -10.63
C PRO A 45 -11.06 1.12 -11.16
N TYR A 46 -11.80 0.32 -10.38
CA TYR A 46 -13.19 -0.06 -10.64
C TYR A 46 -14.21 1.00 -10.20
N LEU A 47 -13.79 2.04 -9.49
CA LEU A 47 -14.66 3.15 -9.11
C LEU A 47 -14.50 4.29 -10.12
N PRO A 48 -15.51 4.58 -10.98
CA PRO A 48 -15.38 5.59 -12.03
C PRO A 48 -15.22 7.03 -11.49
N GLN A 49 -15.59 7.26 -10.23
CA GLN A 49 -15.35 8.52 -9.54
C GLN A 49 -13.89 8.77 -9.17
N PHE A 50 -13.00 7.77 -9.29
CA PHE A 50 -11.57 7.90 -8.96
C PHE A 50 -10.70 7.87 -10.23
N LEU A 51 -9.58 8.58 -10.17
CA LEU A 51 -8.51 8.47 -11.15
C LEU A 51 -7.73 7.17 -10.96
N ASP A 52 -7.15 6.65 -12.05
CA ASP A 52 -6.13 5.62 -11.95
C ASP A 52 -4.94 6.13 -11.11
N THR A 53 -4.65 5.43 -10.01
CA THR A 53 -3.66 5.89 -9.03
C THR A 53 -2.25 5.93 -9.61
N TRP A 54 -1.87 4.97 -10.45
CA TRP A 54 -0.53 4.93 -11.03
C TRP A 54 -0.28 6.10 -11.98
N THR A 55 -1.28 6.45 -12.80
CA THR A 55 -1.27 7.62 -13.67
C THR A 55 -1.19 8.90 -12.85
N LEU A 56 -2.01 9.02 -11.79
CA LEU A 56 -2.01 10.19 -10.91
C LEU A 56 -0.65 10.38 -10.22
N LEU A 57 -0.08 9.31 -9.66
CA LEU A 57 1.24 9.36 -9.01
C LEU A 57 2.33 9.81 -9.98
N SER A 58 2.26 9.41 -11.25
CA SER A 58 3.19 9.84 -12.29
C SER A 58 3.08 11.34 -12.57
N CYS A 59 1.86 11.90 -12.62
CA CYS A 59 1.64 13.35 -12.72
C CYS A 59 2.15 14.10 -11.48
N VAL A 60 1.92 13.55 -10.28
CA VAL A 60 2.41 14.14 -9.03
C VAL A 60 3.94 14.11 -8.97
N ALA A 61 4.58 13.02 -9.41
CA ALA A 61 6.03 12.91 -9.48
C ALA A 61 6.64 14.02 -10.34
N ALA A 62 6.04 14.31 -11.51
CA ALA A 62 6.48 15.38 -12.38
C ALA A 62 6.23 16.80 -11.82
N ALA A 63 5.26 16.95 -10.92
CA ALA A 63 4.84 18.24 -10.38
C ALA A 63 5.48 18.61 -9.02
N THR A 64 6.26 17.70 -8.43
CA THR A 64 6.85 17.82 -7.08
C THR A 64 8.31 17.35 -7.10
N THR A 65 9.12 17.75 -6.13
CA THR A 65 10.57 17.48 -6.17
C THR A 65 11.13 16.74 -4.96
N ARG A 66 10.39 16.67 -3.85
CA ARG A 66 10.86 16.14 -2.56
C ARG A 66 9.88 15.16 -1.92
N ILE A 67 8.58 15.44 -1.95
CA ILE A 67 7.57 14.65 -1.24
C ILE A 67 7.56 13.20 -1.76
N ARG A 68 7.53 12.23 -0.85
CA ARG A 68 7.44 10.81 -1.20
C ARG A 68 6.06 10.48 -1.72
N LEU A 69 6.00 9.46 -2.55
CA LEU A 69 4.81 9.07 -3.31
C LEU A 69 4.46 7.63 -2.94
N ALA A 70 3.22 7.37 -2.54
CA ALA A 70 2.77 6.01 -2.31
C ALA A 70 1.34 5.76 -2.76
N PRO A 71 1.04 4.64 -3.45
CA PRO A 71 -0.31 4.11 -3.44
C PRO A 71 -0.62 3.56 -2.03
N CYS A 72 -1.84 3.75 -1.53
CA CYS A 72 -2.26 3.27 -0.22
C CYS A 72 -3.65 2.62 -0.31
N VAL A 73 -3.74 1.37 -0.75
CA VAL A 73 -2.68 0.53 -1.35
C VAL A 73 -3.07 0.15 -2.77
N LEU A 74 -2.11 -0.24 -3.63
CA LEU A 74 -2.45 -0.78 -4.95
C LEU A 74 -3.29 -2.04 -4.85
N ASN A 75 -4.23 -2.16 -5.78
CA ASN A 75 -4.99 -3.37 -5.99
C ASN A 75 -4.15 -4.35 -6.83
N LEU A 76 -3.33 -5.17 -6.17
CA LEU A 76 -2.43 -6.11 -6.85
C LEU A 76 -3.15 -7.04 -7.86
N PRO A 77 -4.37 -7.57 -7.60
CA PRO A 77 -5.07 -8.42 -8.57
C PRO A 77 -5.22 -7.81 -9.97
N LEU A 78 -5.23 -6.48 -10.08
CA LEU A 78 -5.34 -5.74 -11.35
C LEU A 78 -4.00 -5.27 -11.92
N ARG A 79 -2.87 -5.64 -11.29
CA ARG A 79 -1.53 -5.19 -11.65
C ARG A 79 -0.60 -6.40 -11.81
N PRO A 80 -0.36 -6.90 -13.04
CA PRO A 80 0.55 -8.02 -13.26
C PRO A 80 1.94 -7.74 -12.66
N PRO A 81 2.50 -8.62 -11.80
CA PRO A 81 3.70 -8.31 -11.02
C PRO A 81 4.92 -7.93 -11.85
N ALA A 82 5.12 -8.59 -13.01
CA ALA A 82 6.24 -8.25 -13.90
C ALA A 82 6.11 -6.83 -14.47
N VAL A 83 4.89 -6.43 -14.86
CA VAL A 83 4.61 -5.07 -15.34
C VAL A 83 4.75 -4.06 -14.20
N LEU A 84 4.23 -4.40 -13.02
CA LEU A 84 4.33 -3.56 -11.82
C LEU A 84 5.79 -3.34 -11.40
N ALA A 85 6.65 -4.35 -11.51
CA ALA A 85 8.08 -4.20 -11.24
C ALA A 85 8.71 -3.17 -12.19
N ARG A 86 8.45 -3.28 -13.51
CA ARG A 86 8.95 -2.31 -14.50
C ARG A 86 8.43 -0.91 -14.24
N ALA A 87 7.13 -0.79 -14.03
CA ALA A 87 6.48 0.48 -13.78
C ALA A 87 7.00 1.12 -12.49
N GLY A 88 7.15 0.33 -11.41
CA GLY A 88 7.65 0.76 -10.11
C GLY A 88 9.07 1.31 -10.18
N ALA A 89 9.99 0.56 -10.79
CA ALA A 89 11.35 1.05 -11.00
C ALA A 89 11.40 2.31 -11.87
N SER A 90 10.56 2.38 -12.92
CA SER A 90 10.49 3.54 -13.80
C SER A 90 10.01 4.78 -13.06
N LEU A 91 8.92 4.67 -12.28
CA LEU A 91 8.40 5.77 -11.48
C LEU A 91 9.39 6.20 -10.39
N ASP A 92 10.08 5.24 -9.77
CA ASP A 92 11.12 5.55 -8.79
C ASP A 92 12.28 6.34 -9.41
N LEU A 93 12.78 5.89 -10.57
CA LEU A 93 13.82 6.61 -11.32
C LEU A 93 13.37 8.01 -11.75
N LEU A 94 12.18 8.13 -12.33
CA LEU A 94 11.63 9.40 -12.81
C LEU A 94 11.34 10.38 -11.67
N SER A 95 10.96 9.87 -10.49
CA SER A 95 10.73 10.70 -9.31
C SER A 95 12.00 11.07 -8.56
N GLY A 96 13.15 10.46 -8.88
CA GLY A 96 14.40 10.67 -8.15
C GLY A 96 14.47 9.91 -6.82
N GLY A 97 13.91 8.69 -6.76
CA GLY A 97 13.98 7.83 -5.58
C GLY A 97 12.92 8.12 -4.52
N ARG A 98 11.71 8.52 -4.93
CA ARG A 98 10.64 8.97 -4.01
C ARG A 98 9.48 7.98 -3.87
N LEU A 99 9.54 6.81 -4.50
CA LEU A 99 8.43 5.85 -4.49
C LEU A 99 8.51 4.90 -3.28
N ASP A 100 7.41 4.81 -2.54
CA ASP A 100 7.11 3.67 -1.67
C ASP A 100 5.94 2.88 -2.25
N LEU A 101 6.02 1.55 -2.23
CA LEU A 101 5.04 0.70 -2.88
C LEU A 101 4.08 0.06 -1.88
N GLY A 102 2.94 0.71 -1.66
CA GLY A 102 1.83 0.11 -0.92
C GLY A 102 1.09 -0.94 -1.75
N LEU A 103 0.97 -2.17 -1.25
CA LEU A 103 0.29 -3.30 -1.91
C LEU A 103 -0.83 -3.89 -1.04
N GLY A 104 -1.92 -4.26 -1.69
CA GLY A 104 -3.02 -5.00 -1.09
C GLY A 104 -3.43 -6.20 -1.97
N ALA A 105 -4.00 -7.22 -1.34
CA ALA A 105 -4.48 -8.42 -2.01
C ALA A 105 -5.86 -8.26 -2.69
N GLY A 106 -6.36 -7.02 -2.80
CA GLY A 106 -7.75 -6.72 -3.14
C GLY A 106 -8.67 -6.78 -1.92
N ALA A 107 -9.54 -5.79 -1.75
CA ALA A 107 -10.49 -5.78 -0.64
C ALA A 107 -11.64 -6.75 -0.94
N ALA A 108 -11.93 -7.65 -0.01
CA ALA A 108 -12.96 -8.68 -0.19
C ALA A 108 -14.36 -8.11 -0.48
N VAL A 109 -14.64 -6.89 0.00
CA VAL A 109 -15.90 -6.18 -0.23
C VAL A 109 -16.06 -5.69 -1.68
N PHE A 110 -14.96 -5.61 -2.44
CA PHE A 110 -14.95 -5.18 -3.85
C PHE A 110 -14.56 -6.31 -4.80
N ARG A 111 -14.81 -7.56 -4.38
CA ARG A 111 -14.40 -8.74 -5.16
C ARG A 111 -15.02 -8.73 -6.54
N ASP A 112 -16.33 -8.52 -6.62
CA ASP A 112 -17.07 -8.64 -7.87
C ASP A 112 -16.62 -7.56 -8.87
N GLU A 113 -16.32 -6.36 -8.40
CA GLU A 113 -15.79 -5.27 -9.20
C GLU A 113 -14.34 -5.54 -9.66
N ILE A 114 -13.50 -6.10 -8.80
CA ILE A 114 -12.12 -6.48 -9.12
C ILE A 114 -12.12 -7.59 -10.18
N GLU A 115 -12.91 -8.65 -9.98
CA GLU A 115 -13.06 -9.76 -10.92
C GLU A 115 -13.72 -9.31 -12.23
N GLY A 116 -14.70 -8.43 -12.17
CA GLY A 116 -15.34 -7.81 -13.34
C GLY A 116 -14.39 -6.98 -14.22
N MET A 117 -13.28 -6.50 -13.65
CA MET A 117 -12.20 -5.82 -14.36
C MET A 117 -11.12 -6.78 -14.90
N GLY A 118 -11.34 -8.09 -14.81
CA GLY A 118 -10.45 -9.12 -15.37
C GLY A 118 -9.42 -9.69 -14.41
N ALA A 119 -9.51 -9.39 -13.10
CA ALA A 119 -8.69 -10.08 -12.12
C ALA A 119 -9.07 -11.57 -12.02
N PRO A 120 -8.10 -12.47 -11.79
CA PRO A 120 -8.40 -13.87 -11.56
C PRO A 120 -9.19 -14.04 -10.26
N HIS A 121 -10.18 -14.93 -10.28
CA HIS A 121 -10.87 -15.35 -9.06
C HIS A 121 -9.90 -16.05 -8.10
N GLN A 122 -9.91 -15.65 -6.84
CA GLN A 122 -9.02 -16.19 -5.80
C GLN A 122 -9.72 -16.28 -4.44
N THR A 123 -9.53 -17.39 -3.74
CA THR A 123 -9.89 -17.44 -2.31
C THR A 123 -9.03 -16.46 -1.50
N PRO A 124 -9.46 -16.03 -0.30
CA PRO A 124 -8.65 -15.15 0.54
C PRO A 124 -7.25 -15.70 0.85
N ALA A 125 -7.11 -17.02 0.96
CA ALA A 125 -5.84 -17.71 1.12
C ALA A 125 -4.93 -17.49 -0.09
N GLU A 126 -5.46 -17.74 -1.28
CA GLU A 126 -4.75 -17.61 -2.55
C GLU A 126 -4.38 -16.16 -2.86
N SER A 127 -5.20 -15.18 -2.48
CA SER A 127 -4.85 -13.76 -2.65
C SER A 127 -3.66 -13.33 -1.79
N VAL A 128 -3.52 -13.89 -0.58
CA VAL A 128 -2.33 -13.66 0.25
C VAL A 128 -1.10 -14.36 -0.33
N ASP A 129 -1.27 -15.58 -0.88
CA ASP A 129 -0.17 -16.29 -1.54
C ASP A 129 0.27 -15.59 -2.82
N ALA A 130 -0.67 -15.07 -3.61
CA ALA A 130 -0.38 -14.25 -4.78
C ALA A 130 0.39 -12.99 -4.39
N LEU A 131 -0.02 -12.29 -3.33
CA LEU A 131 0.73 -11.14 -2.86
C LEU A 131 2.16 -11.50 -2.42
N ALA A 132 2.35 -12.59 -1.70
CA ALA A 132 3.68 -13.05 -1.32
C ALA A 132 4.56 -13.36 -2.55
N GLU A 133 3.99 -14.04 -3.54
CA GLU A 133 4.65 -14.40 -4.79
C GLU A 133 5.00 -13.16 -5.63
N ALA A 134 4.08 -12.20 -5.72
CA ALA A 134 4.31 -10.94 -6.42
C ALA A 134 5.46 -10.14 -5.79
N ILE A 135 5.52 -10.05 -4.46
CA ILE A 135 6.61 -9.36 -3.76
C ILE A 135 7.96 -10.00 -4.12
N ALA A 136 8.05 -11.33 -4.14
CA ALA A 136 9.25 -12.04 -4.55
C ALA A 136 9.64 -11.72 -6.00
N ILE A 137 8.69 -11.75 -6.94
CA ILE A 137 8.91 -11.41 -8.35
C ILE A 137 9.42 -9.97 -8.50
N LEU A 138 8.81 -8.99 -7.80
CA LEU A 138 9.22 -7.60 -7.85
C LEU A 138 10.67 -7.45 -7.38
N ARG A 139 11.02 -8.05 -6.24
CA ARG A 139 12.37 -8.02 -5.68
C ARG A 139 13.38 -8.67 -6.61
N GLU A 140 13.02 -9.81 -7.22
CA GLU A 140 13.90 -10.51 -8.16
C GLU A 140 14.13 -9.71 -9.44
N LEU A 141 13.07 -9.13 -10.03
CA LEU A 141 13.21 -8.32 -11.25
C LEU A 141 14.00 -7.02 -11.02
N TRP A 142 14.00 -6.46 -9.81
CA TRP A 142 14.78 -5.28 -9.45
C TRP A 142 16.23 -5.59 -9.07
N ASP A 143 16.53 -6.82 -8.69
CA ASP A 143 17.90 -7.22 -8.40
C ASP A 143 18.67 -7.41 -9.71
N THR A 144 19.36 -6.36 -10.16
CA THR A 144 20.23 -6.37 -11.34
C THR A 144 21.67 -6.70 -11.01
N SER A 145 21.97 -7.19 -9.79
CA SER A 145 23.33 -7.59 -9.43
C SER A 145 23.79 -8.83 -10.21
N THR A 146 22.83 -9.63 -10.69
CA THR A 146 23.05 -10.77 -11.57
C THR A 146 22.66 -10.40 -13.01
N GLY A 147 23.46 -10.86 -13.97
CA GLY A 147 23.19 -10.65 -15.41
C GLY A 147 22.26 -11.69 -16.02
N THR A 148 21.62 -12.53 -15.20
CA THR A 148 20.80 -13.66 -15.68
C THR A 148 19.31 -13.28 -15.78
N PRO A 149 18.56 -13.82 -16.75
CA PRO A 149 17.12 -13.64 -16.79
C PRO A 149 16.43 -14.21 -15.55
N VAL A 150 15.25 -13.68 -15.23
CA VAL A 150 14.32 -14.22 -14.24
C VAL A 150 13.42 -15.25 -14.91
N THR A 151 13.35 -16.43 -14.32
CA THR A 151 12.33 -17.45 -14.62
C THR A 151 11.65 -17.84 -13.33
N HIS A 152 10.43 -17.36 -13.14
CA HIS A 152 9.58 -17.66 -11.99
C HIS A 152 8.40 -18.50 -12.45
N THR A 153 8.26 -19.69 -11.86
CA THR A 153 7.16 -20.64 -12.13
C THR A 153 6.44 -20.93 -10.82
N GLY A 154 5.60 -20.00 -10.39
CA GLY A 154 4.83 -20.14 -9.16
C GLY A 154 3.40 -20.57 -9.41
N ALA A 155 2.66 -20.76 -8.32
CA ALA A 155 1.30 -21.23 -8.37
C ALA A 155 0.33 -20.14 -8.85
N ARG A 156 0.68 -18.86 -8.66
CA ARG A 156 -0.18 -17.70 -8.98
C ARG A 156 0.32 -16.92 -10.18
N TYR A 157 1.62 -16.89 -10.43
CA TYR A 157 2.23 -16.16 -11.54
C TYR A 157 3.28 -17.00 -12.25
N GLN A 158 3.39 -16.75 -13.55
CA GLN A 158 4.49 -17.22 -14.39
C GLN A 158 5.17 -16.02 -15.00
N VAL A 159 6.49 -15.89 -14.81
CA VAL A 159 7.27 -14.79 -15.34
C VAL A 159 8.53 -15.34 -15.98
N ASN A 160 8.73 -15.01 -17.25
CA ASN A 160 10.00 -15.17 -17.94
C ASN A 160 10.38 -13.80 -18.50
N GLY A 161 11.50 -13.25 -18.05
CA GLY A 161 11.89 -11.91 -18.45
C GLY A 161 13.27 -11.50 -17.96
N GLN A 162 13.74 -10.37 -18.48
CA GLN A 162 15.03 -9.81 -18.07
C GLN A 162 14.93 -9.13 -16.69
N ARG A 163 16.05 -8.96 -16.00
CA ARG A 163 16.13 -8.07 -14.84
C ARG A 163 16.12 -6.61 -15.28
N GLY A 164 15.76 -5.72 -14.36
CA GLY A 164 15.89 -4.28 -14.52
C GLY A 164 14.75 -3.55 -15.27
N PRO A 165 14.72 -2.21 -15.28
CA PRO A 165 15.69 -1.36 -14.60
C PRO A 165 15.63 -1.56 -13.08
N ALA A 166 16.78 -1.41 -12.41
CA ALA A 166 16.80 -1.31 -10.96
C ALA A 166 16.21 0.06 -10.56
N PRO A 167 15.42 0.13 -9.48
CA PRO A 167 14.96 1.41 -8.94
C PRO A 167 16.15 2.28 -8.48
N ALA A 168 15.92 3.59 -8.35
CA ALA A 168 16.95 4.54 -7.91
C ALA A 168 17.40 4.27 -6.46
N HIS A 169 16.53 3.66 -5.67
CA HIS A 169 16.81 3.21 -4.31
C HIS A 169 16.13 1.88 -4.00
N ARG A 170 16.37 1.30 -2.82
CA ARG A 170 15.61 0.15 -2.34
C ARG A 170 14.18 0.59 -1.99
N VAL A 171 13.28 0.54 -2.98
CA VAL A 171 11.84 0.82 -2.82
C VAL A 171 11.27 -0.01 -1.67
N GLU A 172 10.71 0.66 -0.66
CA GLU A 172 10.03 -0.02 0.45
C GLU A 172 8.69 -0.59 -0.05
N ILE A 173 8.37 -1.82 0.36
CA ILE A 173 7.06 -2.42 0.11
C ILE A 173 6.26 -2.42 1.40
N TRP A 174 5.09 -1.79 1.38
CA TRP A 174 4.20 -1.69 2.53
C TRP A 174 2.90 -2.44 2.28
N LEU A 175 2.37 -3.16 3.27
CA LEU A 175 1.12 -3.93 3.09
C LEU A 175 -0.05 -3.34 3.85
N GLY A 176 -1.22 -3.28 3.20
CA GLY A 176 -2.50 -3.10 3.85
C GLY A 176 -2.96 -4.44 4.44
N ALA A 177 -2.76 -4.65 5.73
CA ALA A 177 -2.95 -5.95 6.38
C ALA A 177 -3.81 -5.87 7.65
N TYR A 178 -4.75 -6.78 7.80
CA TYR A 178 -5.67 -6.81 8.96
C TYR A 178 -5.83 -8.22 9.53
N GLN A 179 -5.89 -9.24 8.66
CA GLN A 179 -6.12 -10.62 9.07
C GLN A 179 -4.81 -11.32 9.45
N PRO A 180 -4.82 -12.31 10.38
CA PRO A 180 -3.60 -12.93 10.92
C PRO A 180 -2.63 -13.47 9.86
N ARG A 181 -3.13 -14.06 8.77
CA ARG A 181 -2.29 -14.55 7.67
C ARG A 181 -1.54 -13.42 6.96
N MET A 182 -2.22 -12.30 6.71
CA MET A 182 -1.66 -11.11 6.06
C MET A 182 -0.67 -10.38 6.98
N LEU A 183 -0.94 -10.32 8.28
CA LEU A 183 -0.02 -9.77 9.28
C LEU A 183 1.28 -10.60 9.35
N ARG A 184 1.18 -11.94 9.33
CA ARG A 184 2.36 -12.82 9.23
C ARG A 184 3.11 -12.69 7.91
N LEU A 185 2.43 -12.39 6.79
CA LEU A 185 3.10 -12.09 5.53
C LEU A 185 3.87 -10.76 5.64
N THR A 186 3.23 -9.74 6.22
CA THR A 186 3.82 -8.41 6.44
C THR A 186 5.14 -8.53 7.20
N GLY A 187 5.18 -9.30 8.29
CA GLY A 187 6.39 -9.51 9.07
C GLY A 187 7.53 -10.24 8.35
N ARG A 188 7.24 -11.05 7.33
CA ARG A 188 8.26 -11.87 6.64
C ARG A 188 8.79 -11.25 5.35
N ALA A 189 7.96 -10.48 4.65
CA ALA A 189 8.19 -10.11 3.25
C ALA A 189 8.06 -8.61 2.96
N ALA A 190 7.50 -7.83 3.89
CA ALA A 190 7.28 -6.40 3.71
C ALA A 190 8.20 -5.57 4.59
N ASP A 191 8.41 -4.32 4.19
CA ASP A 191 9.20 -3.33 4.92
C ASP A 191 8.33 -2.47 5.84
N GLY A 192 7.02 -2.41 5.56
CA GLY A 192 6.08 -1.57 6.28
C GLY A 192 4.67 -2.15 6.35
N TRP A 193 3.87 -1.57 7.22
CA TRP A 193 2.47 -1.92 7.44
C TRP A 193 1.62 -0.64 7.36
N LEU A 194 0.51 -0.70 6.62
CA LEU A 194 -0.43 0.42 6.42
C LEU A 194 -1.81 0.06 6.97
N PRO A 195 -2.03 0.18 8.29
CA PRO A 195 -3.36 0.03 8.87
C PRO A 195 -4.21 1.29 8.62
N SER A 196 -5.49 1.09 8.33
CA SER A 196 -6.49 2.15 8.41
C SER A 196 -7.30 2.00 9.69
N SER A 197 -7.53 3.12 10.38
CA SER A 197 -8.33 3.18 11.62
C SER A 197 -9.77 2.71 11.44
N SER A 198 -10.30 2.80 10.22
CA SER A 198 -11.67 2.34 9.90
C SER A 198 -11.79 0.82 9.92
N TYR A 199 -10.69 0.09 9.74
CA TYR A 199 -10.65 -1.38 9.75
C TYR A 199 -9.97 -1.94 11.01
N LEU A 200 -9.02 -1.20 11.58
CA LEU A 200 -8.33 -1.56 12.80
C LEU A 200 -8.18 -0.33 13.71
N PRO A 201 -9.08 -0.18 14.70
CA PRO A 201 -9.00 0.89 15.68
C PRO A 201 -7.67 0.92 16.45
N PRO A 202 -7.27 2.10 17.00
CA PRO A 202 -6.00 2.27 17.69
C PRO A 202 -5.68 1.24 18.78
N GLU A 203 -6.69 0.75 19.50
CA GLU A 203 -6.58 -0.26 20.55
C GLU A 203 -6.12 -1.63 20.02
N GLY A 204 -6.46 -1.98 18.77
CA GLY A 204 -6.08 -3.25 18.15
C GLY A 204 -4.67 -3.25 17.55
N LEU A 205 -4.07 -2.07 17.38
CA LEU A 205 -2.78 -1.91 16.72
C LEU A 205 -1.65 -2.68 17.41
N GLY A 206 -1.59 -2.65 18.74
CA GLY A 206 -0.55 -3.34 19.52
C GLY A 206 -0.57 -4.86 19.31
N ALA A 207 -1.76 -5.46 19.33
CA ALA A 207 -1.93 -6.90 19.14
C ALA A 207 -1.55 -7.33 17.71
N ALA A 208 -1.97 -6.57 16.70
CA ALA A 208 -1.63 -6.85 15.31
C ALA A 208 -0.11 -6.66 15.03
N GLN A 209 0.52 -5.64 15.63
CA GLN A 209 1.97 -5.45 15.58
C GLN A 209 2.74 -6.64 16.19
N ALA A 210 2.24 -7.19 17.30
CA ALA A 210 2.80 -8.39 17.92
C ALA A 210 2.78 -9.59 16.94
N GLN A 211 1.69 -9.75 16.18
CA GLN A 211 1.61 -10.81 15.16
C GLN A 211 2.59 -10.60 14.00
N ILE A 212 2.78 -9.35 13.57
CA ILE A 212 3.77 -9.00 12.52
C ILE A 212 5.19 -9.34 12.99
N THR A 213 5.54 -8.98 14.22
CA THR A 213 6.89 -9.19 14.77
C THR A 213 7.12 -10.61 15.29
N GLY A 214 6.13 -11.51 15.20
CA GLY A 214 6.21 -12.87 15.74
C GLY A 214 6.19 -12.94 17.26
N ARG A 215 5.91 -11.84 17.97
CA ARG A 215 5.83 -11.78 19.43
C ARG A 215 4.39 -11.98 19.89
N LEU A 216 3.95 -13.24 19.95
CA LEU A 216 2.76 -13.59 20.72
C LEU A 216 3.19 -13.74 22.19
N THR A 217 2.97 -12.72 23.03
CA THR A 217 3.18 -12.88 24.47
C THR A 217 2.05 -13.77 25.03
N SER A 218 2.36 -15.03 25.32
CA SER A 218 1.62 -15.77 26.35
C SER A 218 1.82 -15.05 27.69
N ARG A 219 0.71 -14.72 28.35
CA ARG A 219 0.57 -14.24 29.75
C ARG A 219 1.90 -14.05 30.52
N ASP A 220 2.32 -12.79 30.62
CA ASP A 220 2.99 -12.17 31.78
C ASP A 220 3.24 -10.70 31.43
N ALA A 221 2.18 -9.90 31.44
CA ALA A 221 2.25 -8.47 31.14
C ALA A 221 2.48 -7.66 32.42
N ALA A 222 3.73 -7.28 32.67
CA ALA A 222 4.03 -6.05 33.39
C ALA A 222 3.79 -4.83 32.46
N PRO A 223 3.45 -3.63 32.97
CA PRO A 223 2.88 -2.56 32.17
C PRO A 223 3.97 -1.87 31.32
N GLY A 224 3.86 -1.98 30.00
CA GLY A 224 4.89 -1.50 29.06
C GLY A 224 4.35 -0.92 27.75
N ARG A 225 3.85 0.31 27.83
CA ARG A 225 3.91 1.42 26.83
C ARG A 225 3.21 1.24 25.45
N TYR A 226 2.07 1.94 25.32
CA TYR A 226 1.34 2.24 24.08
C TYR A 226 1.74 3.61 23.47
N ALA A 227 1.58 3.77 22.14
CA ALA A 227 0.75 4.81 21.48
C ALA A 227 0.83 4.77 19.93
N GLY A 228 -0.34 4.92 19.28
CA GLY A 228 -0.67 5.48 17.94
C GLY A 228 0.17 5.20 16.68
N SER A 229 -0.47 4.65 15.64
CA SER A 229 0.00 4.34 14.27
C SER A 229 1.22 3.42 14.20
N THR A 230 0.95 2.16 13.86
CA THR A 230 1.90 1.06 13.86
C THR A 230 2.70 0.94 12.59
N THR A 231 3.93 0.48 12.78
CA THR A 231 4.90 0.19 11.74
C THR A 231 5.74 -1.02 12.06
N SER A 232 6.08 -1.77 11.01
CA SER A 232 7.13 -2.79 11.02
C SER A 232 8.50 -2.20 11.35
N PRO A 233 9.47 -3.03 11.78
CA PRO A 233 10.76 -2.55 12.27
C PRO A 233 11.52 -1.88 11.12
N GLY A 234 11.66 -0.56 11.20
CA GLY A 234 12.40 0.23 10.22
C GLY A 234 11.93 1.67 10.02
N ARG A 235 10.62 1.96 10.08
CA ARG A 235 10.14 3.34 9.91
C ARG A 235 8.68 3.52 10.28
N SER A 236 8.38 4.51 11.12
CA SER A 236 7.03 4.87 11.55
C SER A 236 6.36 5.90 10.63
N VAL A 237 5.44 5.47 9.76
CA VAL A 237 4.59 6.37 8.94
C VAL A 237 3.23 6.52 9.63
N ARG A 238 2.94 7.72 10.14
CA ARG A 238 1.62 8.06 10.66
C ARG A 238 0.85 8.81 9.58
N ALA A 239 -0.08 8.11 8.91
CA ALA A 239 -1.08 8.79 8.10
C ALA A 239 -2.00 9.61 9.02
N VAL A 240 -2.14 10.91 8.74
CA VAL A 240 -3.15 11.75 9.37
C VAL A 240 -4.46 11.47 8.64
N PRO A 241 -5.52 11.00 9.31
CA PRO A 241 -6.80 10.75 8.65
C PRO A 241 -7.36 12.03 8.04
N ASP A 242 -7.99 11.87 6.87
CA ASP A 242 -8.82 12.90 6.24
C ASP A 242 -10.06 13.17 7.12
N PHE A 243 -10.38 14.45 7.32
CA PHE A 243 -11.60 14.91 7.99
C PHE A 243 -12.78 15.09 7.03
N SER A 244 -12.69 14.59 5.79
CA SER A 244 -13.83 14.59 4.88
C SER A 244 -14.68 13.33 5.06
N ALA A 245 -15.90 13.53 5.57
CA ALA A 245 -16.93 12.51 5.69
C ALA A 245 -17.23 11.90 4.31
N GLY A 246 -17.13 10.57 4.20
CA GLY A 246 -17.75 9.85 3.08
C GLY A 246 -19.27 10.05 3.11
N PRO A 247 -19.96 9.97 1.96
CA PRO A 247 -21.39 10.20 1.90
C PRO A 247 -22.11 9.14 2.74
N SER A 248 -22.87 9.61 3.73
CA SER A 248 -23.84 8.81 4.45
C SER A 248 -24.91 8.32 3.47
N SER A 249 -24.93 7.01 3.18
CA SER A 249 -26.09 6.38 2.56
C SER A 249 -27.17 6.17 3.63
N SER A 250 -27.93 7.23 3.94
CA SER A 250 -29.24 7.08 4.57
C SER A 250 -30.22 6.55 3.52
N GLY A 251 -30.34 5.23 3.43
CA GLY A 251 -31.38 4.55 2.66
C GLY A 251 -32.53 4.14 3.59
N SER A 252 -33.65 4.83 3.43
CA SER A 252 -34.92 4.72 4.16
C SER A 252 -35.41 3.30 4.43
N ALA A 253 -35.76 3.05 5.70
CA ALA A 253 -36.78 2.08 6.05
C ALA A 253 -38.11 2.52 5.41
N ASN A 254 -38.66 1.70 4.51
CA ASN A 254 -40.07 1.79 4.15
C ASN A 254 -40.82 0.67 4.86
N SER A 255 -41.50 1.05 5.93
CA SER A 255 -42.70 0.38 6.42
C SER A 255 -43.90 0.80 5.58
N ALA A 256 -44.67 -0.15 5.06
CA ALA A 256 -46.12 -0.25 5.24
C ALA A 256 -46.77 -1.16 4.18
N SER A 257 -47.66 -2.01 4.69
CA SER A 257 -48.79 -2.73 4.08
C SER A 257 -48.52 -3.68 2.92
#